data_AF-A0A523Z578-F1
#
_entry.id   AF-A0A523Z578-F1
#
_cell.length_a   1.000
_cell.length_b   1.000
_cell.length_c   1.000
_cell.angle_alpha   90.00
_cell.angle_beta   90.00
_cell.angle_gamma   90.00
#
_symmetry.space_group_name_H-M   'P 1'
#
loop_
_entity.id
_entity.type
_entity.pdbx_description
1 polymer ?
#
loop_
_entity_poly.entity_id
_entity_poly.type
_entity_poly.pdbx_seq_one_letter_code
_entity_poly.pdbx_strand_id
1 'polypeptide(L)' 'MDSVKPQTPKNLAVSLVLEASEVLELFQWSDELDGQDELASELADVMLYLIQLASVSQIDLEAAVLSKLDENNNRTW' A
#
# COMPACT_ATOMS: atom_id res chain seq x y z
N MET A 1 0.21 -3.47 18.81
CA MET A 1 1.47 -2.71 18.67
C MET A 1 1.08 -1.25 18.73
N ASP A 2 1.22 -0.61 19.88
CA ASP A 2 0.83 0.80 20.02
C ASP A 2 1.93 1.66 19.38
N SER A 3 1.67 2.14 18.17
CA SER A 3 2.58 3.08 17.52
C SER A 3 2.69 4.34 18.37
N VAL A 4 3.93 4.78 18.62
CA VAL A 4 4.25 6.00 19.38
C VAL A 4 3.63 7.25 18.73
N LYS A 5 3.23 7.16 17.46
CA LYS A 5 2.63 8.26 16.70
C LYS A 5 1.12 8.07 16.51
N PRO A 6 0.33 9.15 16.61
CA PRO A 6 -1.10 9.08 16.34
C PRO A 6 -1.36 8.63 14.90
N GLN A 7 -2.30 7.70 14.72
CA GLN A 7 -2.72 7.17 13.42
C GLN A 7 -3.64 8.16 12.68
N THR A 8 -3.13 9.36 12.40
CA THR A 8 -3.84 10.36 11.59
C THR A 8 -3.76 10.00 10.11
N PRO A 9 -4.73 10.42 9.26
CA PRO A 9 -4.66 10.20 7.82
C PRO A 9 -3.35 10.67 7.19
N LYS A 10 -2.83 11.82 7.62
CA LYS A 10 -1.54 12.34 7.16
C LYS A 10 -0.39 11.38 7.49
N ASN A 11 -0.30 10.92 8.73
CA ASN A 11 0.81 10.06 9.15
C ASN A 11 0.76 8.70 8.45
N LEU A 12 -0.44 8.13 8.31
CA LEU A 12 -0.66 6.88 7.60
C LEU A 12 -0.33 7.00 6.11
N ALA A 13 -0.70 8.10 5.45
CA ALA A 13 -0.32 8.35 4.07
C ALA A 13 1.20 8.51 3.89
N VAL A 14 1.89 9.11 4.87
CA VAL A 14 3.36 9.17 4.86
C VAL A 14 3.95 7.77 5.01
N SER A 15 3.51 6.98 6.00
CA SER A 15 3.97 5.61 6.18
C SER A 15 3.73 4.75 4.94
N LEU A 16 2.54 4.81 4.33
CA LEU A 16 2.24 4.11 3.08
C LEU A 16 3.27 4.39 1.97
N VAL A 17 3.71 5.65 1.83
CA VAL A 17 4.72 6.03 0.82
C VAL A 17 6.11 5.53 1.21
N LEU A 18 6.44 5.49 2.50
CA LEU A 18 7.72 4.94 2.97
C LEU A 18 7.81 3.46 2.63
N GLU A 19 6.82 2.65 3.01
CA GLU A 19 6.84 1.20 2.70
C GLU A 19 6.81 0.93 1.19
N ALA A 20 6.08 1.75 0.42
CA ALA A 20 6.10 1.65 -1.04
C ALA A 20 7.48 2.00 -1.64
N SER A 21 8.27 2.82 -0.94
CA SER A 21 9.66 3.09 -1.32
C SER A 21 10.58 1.93 -0.94
N GLU A 22 10.31 1.22 0.16
CA GLU A 22 11.06 -0.02 0.52
C GLU A 22 10.84 -1.11 -0.54
N VAL A 23 9.61 -1.27 -1.06
CA VAL A 23 9.35 -2.11 -2.25
C VAL A 23 10.22 -1.70 -3.44
N LEU A 24 10.35 -0.39 -3.71
CA LEU A 24 11.17 0.11 -4.82
C LEU A 24 12.67 -0.13 -4.59
N GLU A 25 13.13 -0.04 -3.35
CA GLU A 25 14.54 -0.25 -2.98
C GLU A 25 15.02 -1.68 -3.31
N LEU A 26 14.13 -2.68 -3.23
CA LEU A 26 14.43 -4.06 -3.63
C LEU A 26 14.85 -4.19 -5.11
N PHE A 27 14.47 -3.22 -5.95
CA PHE A 27 14.81 -3.18 -7.38
C PHE A 27 15.84 -2.09 -7.72
N GLN A 28 16.42 -1.40 -6.74
CA GLN A 28 17.25 -0.21 -6.98
C GLN A 28 18.50 -0.50 -7.81
N TRP A 29 19.10 -1.67 -7.62
CA TRP A 29 20.39 -2.04 -8.20
C TRP A 29 20.33 -3.20 -9.19
N SER A 30 19.20 -3.92 -9.25
CA SER A 30 18.97 -5.06 -10.14
C SER A 30 17.47 -5.33 -10.29
N ASP A 31 17.08 -5.88 -11.44
CA ASP A 31 15.72 -6.43 -11.65
C ASP A 31 15.58 -7.85 -11.06
N GLU A 32 16.70 -8.47 -10.65
CA GLU A 32 16.71 -9.77 -9.98
C GLU A 32 16.37 -9.62 -8.50
N LEU A 33 15.29 -10.27 -8.07
CA LEU A 33 14.87 -10.29 -6.67
C LEU A 33 15.68 -11.32 -5.88
N ASP A 34 16.51 -10.84 -4.96
CA ASP A 34 17.32 -11.69 -4.09
C ASP A 34 16.57 -12.23 -2.85
N GLY A 35 15.26 -12.01 -2.76
CA GLY A 35 14.45 -12.50 -1.62
C GLY A 35 12.94 -12.34 -1.82
N GLN A 36 12.24 -13.42 -2.17
CA GLN A 36 10.78 -13.41 -2.29
C GLN A 36 10.08 -13.07 -0.96
N ASP A 37 10.67 -13.48 0.16
CA ASP A 37 10.14 -13.20 1.50
C ASP A 37 10.22 -11.71 1.86
N GLU A 38 11.28 -11.03 1.44
CA GLU A 38 11.46 -9.59 1.68
C GLU A 38 10.44 -8.78 0.87
N LEU A 39 10.29 -9.09 -0.43
CA LEU A 39 9.22 -8.49 -1.24
C LEU A 39 7.83 -8.75 -0.66
N ALA A 40 7.56 -9.96 -0.17
CA ALA A 40 6.28 -10.28 0.46
C ALA A 40 6.06 -9.47 1.75
N SER A 41 7.11 -9.21 2.52
CA SER A 41 7.08 -8.37 3.72
C SER A 41 6.71 -6.92 3.37
N GLU A 42 7.44 -6.29 2.45
CA GLU A 42 7.23 -4.89 2.10
C GLU A 42 5.85 -4.65 1.45
N LEU A 43 5.39 -5.60 0.61
CA LEU A 43 4.04 -5.55 0.06
C LEU A 43 2.96 -5.66 1.14
N ALA A 44 3.21 -6.46 2.19
CA ALA A 44 2.29 -6.57 3.31
C ALA A 44 2.21 -5.27 4.12
N ASP A 45 3.34 -4.60 4.34
CA ASP A 45 3.38 -3.33 5.05
C ASP A 45 2.67 -2.21 4.28
N VAL A 46 2.87 -2.13 2.96
CA VAL A 46 2.08 -1.25 2.07
C VAL A 46 0.58 -1.50 2.22
N MET A 47 0.16 -2.78 2.16
CA MET A 47 -1.26 -3.14 2.28
C MET A 47 -1.81 -2.78 3.67
N LEU A 48 -1.06 -3.02 4.74
CA LEU A 48 -1.47 -2.72 6.11
C LEU A 48 -1.69 -1.23 6.31
N TYR A 49 -0.80 -0.38 5.79
CA TYR A 49 -1.00 1.08 5.88
C TYR A 49 -2.14 1.57 5.00
N LEU A 50 -2.36 0.98 3.83
CA LEU A 50 -3.49 1.30 2.97
C LEU A 50 -4.83 1.00 3.66
N ILE A 51 -4.96 -0.20 4.26
CA ILE A 51 -6.16 -0.60 5.01
C ILE A 51 -6.38 0.33 6.20
N GLN A 52 -5.33 0.65 6.96
CA GLN A 52 -5.43 1.56 8.10
C GLN A 52 -5.85 2.97 7.67
N LEU A 53 -5.28 3.49 6.59
CA LEU A 53 -5.64 4.80 6.02
C LEU A 53 -7.10 4.84 5.59
N ALA A 54 -7.58 3.80 4.90
CA ALA A 54 -8.99 3.70 4.51
C ALA A 54 -9.91 3.67 5.74
N SER A 55 -9.57 2.87 6.75
CA SER A 55 -10.32 2.74 8.01
C SER A 55 -10.48 4.08 8.73
N VAL A 56 -9.38 4.81 9.00
CA VAL A 56 -9.46 6.11 9.69
C VAL A 56 -10.12 7.20 8.85
N SER A 57 -10.13 7.03 7.53
CA SER A 57 -10.77 7.95 6.59
C SER A 57 -12.23 7.59 6.29
N GLN A 58 -12.75 6.53 6.91
CA GLN A 58 -14.12 6.01 6.71
C GLN A 58 -14.42 5.67 5.24
N ILE A 59 -13.43 5.10 4.54
CA ILE A 59 -13.55 4.64 3.16
C ILE A 59 -13.79 3.13 3.16
N ASP A 60 -14.86 2.70 2.48
CA ASP A 60 -15.04 1.30 2.10
C ASP A 60 -14.08 0.97 0.94
N LEU A 61 -12.91 0.44 1.31
CA LEU A 61 -11.86 0.15 0.35
C LEU A 61 -12.26 -0.97 -0.62
N GLU A 62 -13.03 -1.95 -0.17
CA GLU A 62 -13.50 -3.05 -1.03
C GLU A 62 -14.43 -2.51 -2.12
N ALA A 63 -15.45 -1.74 -1.73
CA ALA A 63 -16.35 -1.11 -2.69
C ALA A 63 -15.61 -0.17 -3.66
N ALA A 64 -14.63 0.59 -3.17
CA ALA A 64 -13.82 1.47 -4.01
C ALA A 64 -12.99 0.70 -5.05
N VAL A 65 -12.39 -0.43 -4.66
CA VAL A 65 -11.63 -1.30 -5.57
C VAL A 65 -12.55 -1.92 -6.62
N LEU A 66 -13.71 -2.46 -6.22
CA LEU A 66 -14.68 -3.05 -7.14
C LEU A 66 -15.17 -2.02 -8.17
N SER A 67 -15.54 -0.82 -7.71
CA SER A 67 -15.92 0.29 -8.59
C SER A 67 -14.80 0.64 -9.58
N LYS A 68 -13.54 0.57 -9.14
CA LYS A 68 -12.40 0.90 -10.00
C LYS A 68 -12.13 -0.17 -11.07
N LEU A 69 -12.33 -1.44 -10.73
CA LEU A 69 -12.24 -2.56 -11.67
C LEU A 69 -13.31 -2.44 -12.76
N ASP A 70 -14.55 -2.08 -12.38
CA ASP A 70 -15.63 -1.85 -13.34
C ASP A 70 -15.34 -0.68 -14.28
N GLU A 71 -14.79 0.43 -13.77
CA GLU A 71 -14.31 1.53 -14.61
C GLU A 71 -13.24 1.07 -15.60
N ASN A 72 -12.26 0.29 -15.15
CA ASN A 72 -11.14 -0.16 -15.99
C ASN A 72 -11.57 -1.18 -17.05
N ASN A 73 -12.53 -2.06 -16.74
CA ASN A 73 -13.10 -2.99 -17.72
C ASN A 73 -13.79 -2.27 -18.89
N ASN A 74 -14.24 -1.03 -18.66
CA ASN A 74 -14.86 -0.20 -19.68
C ASN A 74 -13.86 0.76 -20.38
N ARG A 75 -12.57 0.72 -20.01
CA ARG A 75 -11.52 1.49 -20.70
C ARG A 75 -11.04 0.73 -21.93
N THR A 76 -11.46 1.18 -23.11
CA THR A 76 -10.73 0.89 -24.35
C THR A 76 -9.44 1.70 -24.35
N TRP A 77 -8.30 1.00 -24.43
CA TRP A 77 -6.98 1.58 -24.64
C TRP A 77 -6.83 2.16 -26.04
#